data_AF-A0A7T0C4F3-F1
#
_entry.id   AF-A0A7T0C4F3-F1
#
_cell.length_a   1.000
_cell.length_b   1.000
_cell.length_c   1.000
_cell.angle_alpha   90.00
_cell.angle_beta   90.00
_cell.angle_gamma   90.00
#
_symmetry.space_group_name_H-M   'P 1'
#
loop_
_entity.id
_entity.type
_entity.pdbx_description
1 polymer ?
#
loop_
_entity_poly.entity_id
_entity_poly.type
_entity_poly.pdbx_seq_one_letter_code
_entity_poly.pdbx_strand_id
1 'polypeptide(L)'
;MTVESIKVNRKILDREGRLNLYYLHKLYGHIAQTVSRRLFEEHFIDIPMTAGMWGGSYMVANDEGIARSNVTRLYSIVNVPQNSRLDDPKNFELLMITYHQVLKETLDAYGFNFVDPQWGEKIPYTNNLKPTTSLQMWDQSKRVHYLRVFFVWNITSWEESIIYDAVRKIKVVKEVLDLNRPPMIKDMAETKFLLQDTLILYYTLYGALTEDFKEHADAIMQPLLKEFLGGIRSAEVAEEWFLKIYSNAIVYGFEEALEGAYQKYGLEIKKVEEWPVDKINWVPPELKEKLVPQFQKLFLKFQTNLEKKYLDENAD
;
A
#
# COMPACT_ATOMS: atom_id res chain seq x y z
N MET A 1 -25.36 -13.00 16.67
CA MET A 1 -25.09 -12.71 15.25
C MET A 1 -26.05 -11.63 14.80
N THR A 2 -25.57 -10.39 14.65
CA THR A 2 -26.38 -9.26 14.18
C THR A 2 -26.41 -9.20 12.65
N VAL A 3 -27.51 -8.65 12.14
CA VAL A 3 -27.93 -8.55 10.73
C VAL A 3 -26.92 -7.81 9.82
N GLU A 4 -25.86 -7.20 10.37
CA GLU A 4 -24.79 -6.56 9.60
C GLU A 4 -23.76 -7.54 9.00
N SER A 5 -23.66 -8.76 9.53
CA SER A 5 -22.64 -9.73 9.09
C SER A 5 -22.92 -10.41 7.74
N ILE A 6 -24.09 -10.19 7.13
CA ILE A 6 -24.53 -10.88 5.90
C ILE A 6 -24.54 -9.98 4.64
N LYS A 7 -24.19 -8.68 4.72
CA LYS A 7 -24.24 -7.74 3.57
C LYS A 7 -22.88 -7.33 2.96
N VAL A 8 -21.76 -7.98 3.32
CA VAL A 8 -20.46 -7.71 2.67
C VAL A 8 -20.25 -8.55 1.40
N ASN A 9 -20.97 -9.67 1.27
CA ASN A 9 -20.71 -10.73 0.28
C ASN A 9 -20.97 -10.35 -1.20
N ARG A 10 -21.51 -9.15 -1.49
CA ARG A 10 -21.77 -8.66 -2.86
C ARG A 10 -21.08 -7.33 -3.20
N LYS A 11 -20.21 -6.83 -2.32
CA LYS A 11 -19.68 -5.46 -2.46
C LYS A 11 -18.22 -5.41 -2.89
N ILE A 12 -17.42 -6.45 -2.64
CA ILE A 12 -16.01 -6.49 -3.04
C ILE A 12 -15.84 -6.64 -4.56
N LEU A 13 -16.77 -7.30 -5.24
CA LEU A 13 -16.79 -7.43 -6.70
C LEU A 13 -18.00 -6.70 -7.26
N ASP A 14 -17.81 -5.95 -8.36
CA ASP A 14 -18.93 -5.41 -9.12
C ASP A 14 -19.62 -6.50 -9.96
N ARG A 15 -20.68 -6.14 -10.70
CA ARG A 15 -21.42 -7.08 -11.56
C ARG A 15 -20.56 -7.67 -12.69
N GLU A 16 -19.47 -7.00 -13.06
CA GLU A 16 -18.50 -7.43 -14.07
C GLU A 16 -17.33 -8.23 -13.45
N GLY A 17 -17.35 -8.46 -12.13
CA GLY A 17 -16.32 -9.18 -11.40
C GLY A 17 -15.04 -8.38 -11.13
N ARG A 18 -15.08 -7.04 -11.29
CA ARG A 18 -13.98 -6.13 -10.96
C ARG A 18 -13.96 -5.83 -9.47
N LEU A 19 -12.75 -5.68 -8.93
CA LEU A 19 -12.56 -5.38 -7.52
C LEU A 19 -12.98 -3.94 -7.19
N ASN A 20 -13.79 -3.80 -6.13
CA ASN A 20 -14.01 -2.53 -5.47
C ASN A 20 -12.98 -2.35 -4.34
N LEU A 21 -12.05 -1.42 -4.57
CA LEU A 21 -10.90 -1.15 -3.72
C LEU A 21 -11.29 -0.48 -2.41
N TYR A 22 -12.41 0.26 -2.37
CA TYR A 22 -12.96 0.77 -1.11
C TYR A 22 -13.39 -0.38 -0.20
N TYR A 23 -14.16 -1.33 -0.71
CA TYR A 23 -14.58 -2.48 0.10
C TYR A 23 -13.42 -3.42 0.44
N LEU A 24 -12.46 -3.59 -0.46
CA LEU A 24 -11.23 -4.35 -0.17
C LEU A 24 -10.43 -3.72 0.98
N HIS A 25 -10.28 -2.38 0.98
CA HIS A 25 -9.66 -1.66 2.09
C HIS A 25 -10.36 -1.90 3.42
N LYS A 26 -11.69 -1.79 3.45
CA LYS A 26 -12.50 -2.07 4.65
C LYS A 26 -12.35 -3.54 5.10
N LEU A 27 -12.26 -4.47 4.15
CA LEU A 27 -12.06 -5.89 4.45
C LEU A 27 -10.71 -6.13 5.15
N TYR A 28 -9.62 -5.47 4.73
CA TYR A 28 -8.34 -5.59 5.41
C TYR A 28 -8.40 -5.15 6.87
N GLY A 29 -9.09 -4.04 7.16
CA GLY A 29 -9.35 -3.63 8.54
C GLY A 29 -10.11 -4.68 9.34
N HIS A 30 -11.14 -5.29 8.75
CA HIS A 30 -11.93 -6.34 9.39
C HIS A 30 -11.11 -7.63 9.64
N ILE A 31 -10.25 -8.02 8.69
CA ILE A 31 -9.33 -9.15 8.85
C ILE A 31 -8.40 -8.90 10.04
N ALA A 32 -7.76 -7.73 10.12
CA ALA A 32 -6.87 -7.40 11.23
C ALA A 32 -7.57 -7.45 12.60
N GLN A 33 -8.79 -6.93 12.69
CA GLN A 33 -9.60 -7.02 13.92
C GLN A 33 -9.97 -8.47 14.26
N THR A 34 -10.30 -9.28 13.26
CA THR A 34 -10.64 -10.70 13.45
C THR A 34 -9.43 -11.50 13.93
N VAL A 35 -8.25 -11.27 13.36
CA VAL A 35 -7.00 -11.90 13.81
C VAL A 35 -6.65 -11.47 15.23
N SER A 36 -6.74 -10.17 15.55
CA SER A 36 -6.50 -9.66 16.91
C SER A 36 -7.39 -10.36 17.93
N ARG A 37 -8.68 -10.50 17.62
CA ARG A 37 -9.65 -11.19 18.45
C ARG A 37 -9.33 -12.68 18.61
N ARG A 38 -9.01 -13.41 17.53
CA ARG A 38 -8.64 -14.83 17.61
C ARG A 38 -7.38 -15.07 18.44
N LEU A 39 -6.35 -14.24 18.27
CA LEU A 39 -5.13 -14.31 19.08
C LEU A 39 -5.42 -14.14 20.57
N PHE A 40 -6.33 -13.24 20.93
CA PHE A 40 -6.75 -13.07 22.31
C PHE A 40 -7.57 -14.27 22.82
N GLU A 41 -8.60 -14.68 22.09
CA GLU A 41 -9.53 -15.75 22.50
C GLU A 41 -8.85 -17.13 22.59
N GLU A 42 -7.94 -17.45 21.66
CA GLU A 42 -7.34 -18.79 21.53
C GLU A 42 -5.98 -18.89 22.23
N HIS A 43 -5.24 -17.78 22.34
CA HIS A 43 -3.86 -17.78 22.82
C HIS A 43 -3.59 -16.75 23.94
N PHE A 44 -4.59 -15.97 24.35
CA PHE A 44 -4.45 -14.88 25.33
C PHE A 44 -3.39 -13.85 24.94
N ILE A 45 -3.18 -13.64 23.63
CA ILE A 45 -2.25 -12.67 23.07
C ILE A 45 -3.05 -11.43 22.64
N ASP A 46 -3.09 -10.42 23.50
CA ASP A 46 -3.76 -9.14 23.22
C ASP A 46 -2.84 -8.23 22.39
N ILE A 47 -3.16 -8.07 21.12
CA ILE A 47 -2.37 -7.33 20.13
C ILE A 47 -3.32 -6.49 19.29
N PRO A 48 -3.40 -5.17 19.52
CA PRO A 48 -4.13 -4.28 18.63
C PRO A 48 -3.48 -4.30 17.24
N MET A 49 -4.27 -4.20 16.19
CA MET A 49 -3.77 -4.09 14.83
C MET A 49 -4.60 -3.10 14.04
N THR A 50 -3.94 -2.39 13.13
CA THR A 50 -4.62 -1.64 12.07
C THR A 50 -4.14 -2.18 10.73
N ALA A 51 -5.00 -2.08 9.70
CA ALA A 51 -4.63 -2.54 8.38
C ALA A 51 -5.33 -1.71 7.31
N GLY A 52 -4.71 -1.66 6.13
CA GLY A 52 -5.23 -0.95 4.97
C GLY A 52 -4.67 -1.51 3.68
N MET A 53 -4.98 -0.81 2.60
CA MET A 53 -4.41 -1.11 1.28
C MET A 53 -2.98 -0.61 1.22
N TRP A 54 -2.14 -1.26 0.43
CA TRP A 54 -0.78 -0.82 0.17
C TRP A 54 -0.55 -0.50 -1.32
N GLY A 55 0.52 0.26 -1.60
CA GLY A 55 1.12 0.37 -2.92
C GLY A 55 0.28 1.13 -3.95
N GLY A 56 -0.43 2.19 -3.53
CA GLY A 56 -1.20 3.05 -4.44
C GLY A 56 -2.24 2.32 -5.28
N SER A 57 -2.67 1.13 -4.87
CA SER A 57 -3.72 0.37 -5.54
C SER A 57 -5.00 1.20 -5.71
N TYR A 58 -5.28 2.11 -4.78
CA TYR A 58 -6.42 3.05 -4.87
C TYR A 58 -6.37 3.98 -6.11
N MET A 59 -5.20 4.24 -6.71
CA MET A 59 -5.06 5.15 -7.85
C MET A 59 -5.76 4.63 -9.11
N VAL A 60 -5.91 3.31 -9.23
CA VAL A 60 -6.56 2.70 -10.40
C VAL A 60 -8.08 2.62 -10.25
N ALA A 61 -8.66 3.08 -9.15
CA ALA A 61 -10.12 3.10 -8.97
C ALA A 61 -10.79 4.24 -9.75
N ASN A 62 -12.05 4.03 -10.12
CA ASN A 62 -12.98 5.09 -10.52
C ASN A 62 -13.54 5.80 -9.27
N ASP A 63 -14.46 6.73 -9.49
CA ASP A 63 -15.06 7.54 -8.41
C ASP A 63 -15.91 6.74 -7.40
N GLU A 64 -16.25 5.48 -7.68
CA GLU A 64 -16.96 4.57 -6.77
C GLU A 64 -16.02 3.56 -6.09
N GLY A 65 -14.71 3.68 -6.30
CA GLY A 65 -13.72 2.74 -5.78
C GLY A 65 -13.52 1.49 -6.64
N ILE A 66 -14.22 1.33 -7.76
CA ILE A 66 -14.10 0.15 -8.64
C ILE A 66 -12.83 0.28 -9.49
N ALA A 67 -12.00 -0.76 -9.51
CA ALA A 67 -10.79 -0.79 -10.31
C ALA A 67 -11.10 -0.60 -11.81
N ARG A 68 -10.41 0.35 -12.46
CA ARG A 68 -10.50 0.65 -13.88
C ARG A 68 -9.72 -0.33 -14.76
N SER A 69 -8.78 -1.04 -14.16
CA SER A 69 -7.93 -2.04 -14.80
C SER A 69 -7.98 -3.37 -14.03
N ASN A 70 -7.49 -4.44 -14.67
CA ASN A 70 -7.35 -5.73 -14.02
C ASN A 70 -6.33 -5.62 -12.88
N VAL A 71 -6.80 -5.80 -11.65
CA VAL A 71 -5.95 -5.95 -10.48
C VAL A 71 -5.35 -7.35 -10.53
N THR A 72 -4.04 -7.44 -10.72
CA THR A 72 -3.35 -8.73 -10.84
C THR A 72 -2.72 -9.17 -9.52
N ARG A 73 -2.65 -8.29 -8.51
CA ARG A 73 -1.98 -8.53 -7.22
C ARG A 73 -2.70 -7.76 -6.13
N LEU A 74 -2.84 -8.39 -4.96
CA LEU A 74 -3.45 -7.76 -3.80
C LEU A 74 -2.37 -7.42 -2.78
N TYR A 75 -2.45 -6.20 -2.23
CA TYR A 75 -1.48 -5.75 -1.24
C TYR A 75 -2.15 -5.09 -0.05
N SER A 76 -1.74 -5.51 1.15
CA SER A 76 -2.16 -4.92 2.41
C SER A 76 -0.96 -4.53 3.26
N ILE A 77 -1.11 -3.47 4.05
CA ILE A 77 -0.18 -3.07 5.10
C ILE A 77 -0.88 -3.22 6.44
N VAL A 78 -0.19 -3.84 7.40
CA VAL A 78 -0.66 -4.14 8.75
C VAL A 78 0.32 -3.57 9.74
N ASN A 79 -0.19 -2.77 10.67
CA ASN A 79 0.59 -2.20 11.74
C ASN A 79 0.42 -3.05 13.00
N VAL A 80 1.53 -3.43 13.61
CA VAL A 80 1.58 -4.26 14.83
C VAL A 80 2.34 -3.52 15.94
N PRO A 81 2.00 -3.73 17.22
CA PRO A 81 2.63 -3.02 18.32
C PRO A 81 4.05 -3.52 18.53
N GLN A 82 4.95 -2.57 18.73
CA GLN A 82 6.30 -2.84 19.21
C GLN A 82 6.30 -2.99 20.74
N ASN A 83 7.34 -3.64 21.29
CA ASN A 83 7.52 -3.82 22.73
C ASN A 83 6.32 -4.57 23.33
N SER A 84 5.88 -5.59 22.59
CA SER A 84 4.66 -6.34 22.84
C SER A 84 4.96 -7.83 22.93
N ARG A 85 3.94 -8.65 23.17
CA ARG A 85 4.09 -10.11 23.18
C ARG A 85 4.60 -10.67 21.84
N LEU A 86 4.48 -9.92 20.74
CA LEU A 86 5.01 -10.31 19.43
C LEU A 86 6.54 -10.28 19.34
N ASP A 87 7.24 -9.71 20.31
CA ASP A 87 8.71 -9.77 20.37
C ASP A 87 9.21 -11.19 20.66
N ASP A 88 8.34 -12.06 21.19
CA ASP A 88 8.59 -13.50 21.24
C ASP A 88 8.32 -14.13 19.86
N PRO A 89 9.32 -14.76 19.22
CA PRO A 89 9.16 -15.41 17.92
C PRO A 89 8.02 -16.42 17.86
N LYS A 90 7.69 -17.10 18.97
CA LYS A 90 6.57 -18.06 19.00
C LYS A 90 5.22 -17.36 18.87
N ASN A 91 5.06 -16.19 19.48
CA ASN A 91 3.83 -15.40 19.38
C ASN A 91 3.73 -14.76 17.99
N PHE A 92 4.86 -14.36 17.40
CA PHE A 92 4.88 -13.89 16.01
C PHE A 92 4.49 -15.00 15.03
N GLU A 93 4.96 -16.22 15.25
CA GLU A 93 4.57 -17.38 14.43
C GLU A 93 3.07 -17.66 14.54
N LEU A 94 2.49 -17.61 15.76
CA LEU A 94 1.05 -17.72 15.96
C LEU A 94 0.28 -16.62 15.22
N LEU A 95 0.77 -15.37 15.26
CA LEU A 95 0.19 -14.28 14.46
C LEU A 95 0.16 -14.65 12.97
N MET A 96 1.26 -15.15 12.39
CA MET A 96 1.30 -15.52 10.96
C MET A 96 0.31 -16.64 10.64
N ILE A 97 0.24 -17.68 11.48
CA ILE A 97 -0.69 -18.81 11.33
C ILE A 97 -2.15 -18.31 11.35
N THR A 98 -2.53 -17.57 12.39
CA THR A 98 -3.89 -17.04 12.51
C THR A 98 -4.21 -16.08 11.37
N TYR A 99 -3.26 -15.23 10.96
CA TYR A 99 -3.49 -14.24 9.91
C TYR A 99 -3.76 -14.89 8.56
N HIS A 100 -2.96 -15.87 8.13
CA HIS A 100 -3.17 -16.53 6.84
C HIS A 100 -4.46 -17.38 6.83
N GLN A 101 -4.86 -17.96 7.96
CA GLN A 101 -6.12 -18.70 8.09
C GLN A 101 -7.33 -17.77 7.93
N VAL A 102 -7.35 -16.65 8.67
CA VAL A 102 -8.42 -15.66 8.56
C VAL A 102 -8.49 -15.06 7.16
N LEU A 103 -7.35 -14.75 6.54
CA LEU A 103 -7.29 -14.29 5.15
C LEU A 103 -7.99 -15.27 4.21
N LYS A 104 -7.61 -16.55 4.28
CA LYS A 104 -8.16 -17.61 3.44
C LYS A 104 -9.68 -17.72 3.65
N GLU A 105 -10.12 -17.94 4.89
CA GLU A 105 -11.55 -18.08 5.21
C GLU A 105 -12.38 -16.88 4.73
N THR A 106 -11.85 -15.66 4.89
CA THR A 106 -12.54 -14.43 4.51
C THR A 106 -12.60 -14.26 3.00
N LEU A 107 -11.50 -14.51 2.29
CA LEU A 107 -11.39 -14.26 0.84
C LEU A 107 -11.98 -15.40 0.00
N ASP A 108 -12.06 -16.62 0.53
CA ASP A 108 -12.73 -17.76 -0.08
C ASP A 108 -14.21 -17.45 -0.39
N ALA A 109 -14.88 -16.68 0.49
CA ALA A 109 -16.26 -16.23 0.29
C ALA A 109 -16.45 -15.36 -0.97
N TYR A 110 -15.38 -14.73 -1.47
CA TYR A 110 -15.38 -13.88 -2.67
C TYR A 110 -14.78 -14.58 -3.90
N GLY A 111 -14.56 -15.89 -3.83
CA GLY A 111 -14.06 -16.69 -4.94
C GLY A 111 -12.56 -16.56 -5.19
N PHE A 112 -11.78 -16.10 -4.21
CA PHE A 112 -10.33 -16.28 -4.20
C PHE A 112 -9.98 -17.62 -3.56
N ASN A 113 -8.86 -18.24 -3.95
CA ASN A 113 -8.38 -19.45 -3.28
C ASN A 113 -6.89 -19.29 -2.99
N PHE A 114 -6.57 -18.72 -1.83
CA PHE A 114 -5.19 -18.46 -1.43
C PHE A 114 -4.56 -19.69 -0.75
N VAL A 115 -3.40 -20.10 -1.26
CA VAL A 115 -2.63 -21.27 -0.81
C VAL A 115 -1.16 -20.94 -0.61
N ASP A 116 -0.40 -21.94 -0.15
CA ASP A 116 1.05 -21.93 -0.01
C ASP A 116 1.58 -20.69 0.73
N PRO A 117 1.14 -20.44 1.97
CA PRO A 117 1.55 -19.26 2.71
C PRO A 117 3.06 -19.29 2.99
N GLN A 118 3.72 -18.18 2.68
CA GLN A 118 5.14 -17.95 2.98
C GLN A 118 5.27 -16.63 3.73
N TRP A 119 5.95 -16.64 4.88
CA TRP A 119 6.15 -15.44 5.68
C TRP A 119 7.58 -15.30 6.19
N GLY A 120 7.90 -14.10 6.68
CA GLY A 120 9.19 -13.77 7.29
C GLY A 120 10.21 -13.14 6.34
N GLU A 121 9.89 -13.00 5.04
CA GLU A 121 10.74 -12.25 4.10
C GLU A 121 10.87 -10.80 4.58
N LYS A 122 12.12 -10.36 4.77
CA LYS A 122 12.45 -9.00 5.18
C LYS A 122 12.34 -8.06 3.98
N ILE A 123 11.63 -6.95 4.16
CA ILE A 123 11.49 -5.93 3.13
C ILE A 123 12.75 -5.07 3.08
N PRO A 124 13.36 -4.85 1.90
CA PRO A 124 14.53 -3.99 1.75
C PRO A 124 14.30 -2.57 2.27
N TYR A 125 15.39 -1.93 2.70
CA TYR A 125 15.37 -0.55 3.18
C TYR A 125 14.42 -0.32 4.35
N THR A 126 14.28 -1.32 5.22
CA THR A 126 13.57 -1.19 6.51
C THR A 126 14.53 -1.34 7.68
N ASN A 127 14.05 -1.05 8.89
CA ASN A 127 14.88 -1.03 10.09
C ASN A 127 15.68 -2.32 10.29
N ASN A 128 16.97 -2.18 10.62
CA ASN A 128 17.86 -3.33 10.77
C ASN A 128 17.53 -4.22 11.97
N LEU A 129 16.99 -3.63 13.05
CA LEU A 129 16.68 -4.34 14.29
C LEU A 129 15.28 -4.95 14.26
N LYS A 130 14.29 -4.21 13.76
CA LYS A 130 12.91 -4.66 13.59
C LYS A 130 12.44 -4.41 12.15
N PRO A 131 12.87 -5.26 11.20
CA PRO A 131 12.51 -5.09 9.80
C PRO A 131 11.01 -5.27 9.59
N THR A 132 10.48 -4.62 8.57
CA THR A 132 9.16 -5.01 8.04
C THR A 132 9.29 -6.38 7.42
N THR A 133 8.36 -7.26 7.73
CA THR A 133 8.29 -8.60 7.12
C THR A 133 7.03 -8.74 6.29
N SER A 134 6.99 -9.73 5.41
CA SER A 134 5.78 -10.02 4.65
C SER A 134 5.24 -11.43 4.83
N LEU A 135 3.94 -11.58 4.59
CA LEU A 135 3.23 -12.83 4.31
C LEU A 135 2.78 -12.77 2.84
N GLN A 136 3.04 -13.81 2.07
CA GLN A 136 2.59 -13.95 0.69
C GLN A 136 1.84 -15.27 0.49
N MET A 137 0.75 -15.23 -0.28
CA MET A 137 -0.06 -16.39 -0.64
C MET A 137 -0.45 -16.30 -2.12
N TRP A 138 -0.55 -17.45 -2.79
CA TRP A 138 -0.85 -17.51 -4.24
C TRP A 138 -2.30 -17.90 -4.48
N ASP A 139 -2.92 -17.28 -5.48
CA ASP A 139 -4.33 -17.52 -5.78
C ASP A 139 -4.51 -18.62 -6.85
N GLN A 140 -4.99 -19.79 -6.44
CA GLN A 140 -5.26 -20.91 -7.35
C GLN A 140 -6.47 -20.67 -8.25
N SER A 141 -7.37 -19.75 -7.88
CA SER A 141 -8.51 -19.37 -8.73
C SER A 141 -8.07 -18.56 -9.95
N LYS A 142 -6.82 -18.06 -9.95
CA LYS A 142 -6.22 -17.21 -11.00
C LYS A 142 -6.98 -15.89 -11.24
N ARG A 143 -7.77 -15.42 -10.26
CA ARG A 143 -8.35 -14.06 -10.31
C ARG A 143 -7.26 -13.01 -10.12
N VAL A 144 -6.33 -13.29 -9.23
CA VAL A 144 -5.06 -12.55 -9.06
C VAL A 144 -3.89 -13.53 -9.12
N HIS A 145 -2.66 -13.03 -9.16
CA HIS A 145 -1.46 -13.87 -9.06
C HIS A 145 -1.17 -14.24 -7.61
N TYR A 146 -1.22 -13.25 -6.72
CA TYR A 146 -0.94 -13.44 -5.30
C TYR A 146 -1.50 -12.29 -4.47
N LEU A 147 -1.58 -12.53 -3.16
CA LEU A 147 -1.79 -11.54 -2.11
C LEU A 147 -0.52 -11.44 -1.28
N ARG A 148 -0.10 -10.21 -0.96
CA ARG A 148 1.03 -9.95 -0.07
C ARG A 148 0.66 -8.94 1.01
N VAL A 149 0.94 -9.29 2.25
CA VAL A 149 0.70 -8.47 3.44
C VAL A 149 2.04 -8.04 4.03
N PHE A 150 2.20 -6.77 4.33
CA PHE A 150 3.39 -6.21 4.97
C PHE A 150 3.09 -5.91 6.43
N PHE A 151 3.90 -6.45 7.35
CA PHE A 151 3.79 -6.24 8.79
C PHE A 151 4.84 -5.22 9.23
N VAL A 152 4.36 -4.04 9.61
CA VAL A 152 5.18 -2.91 10.03
C VAL A 152 5.03 -2.71 11.54
N TRP A 153 6.14 -2.51 12.23
CA TRP A 153 6.14 -2.26 13.67
C TRP A 153 5.64 -0.86 13.99
N ASN A 154 5.10 -0.69 15.20
CA ASN A 154 4.39 0.48 15.73
C ASN A 154 2.97 0.64 15.21
N ILE A 155 2.04 0.76 16.16
CA ILE A 155 0.63 1.01 15.88
C ILE A 155 0.43 2.45 15.47
N THR A 156 0.00 2.61 14.23
CA THR A 156 -0.44 3.88 13.66
C THR A 156 -1.60 3.64 12.70
N SER A 157 -2.11 4.70 12.08
CA SER A 157 -3.08 4.61 10.99
C SER A 157 -2.42 4.00 9.74
N TRP A 158 -3.23 3.45 8.82
CA TRP A 158 -2.67 2.90 7.58
C TRP A 158 -2.12 4.03 6.68
N GLU A 159 -2.69 5.23 6.75
CA GLU A 159 -2.26 6.43 6.04
C GLU A 159 -0.83 6.81 6.44
N GLU A 160 -0.58 6.90 7.75
CA GLU A 160 0.76 7.16 8.27
C GLU A 160 1.76 6.09 7.83
N SER A 161 1.32 4.83 7.80
CA SER A 161 2.20 3.74 7.38
C SER A 161 2.59 3.81 5.91
N ILE A 162 1.69 4.24 5.03
CA ILE A 162 2.03 4.49 3.62
C ILE A 162 3.00 5.66 3.48
N ILE A 163 2.84 6.73 4.28
CA ILE A 163 3.77 7.87 4.26
C ILE A 163 5.16 7.44 4.73
N TYR A 164 5.25 6.63 5.78
CA TYR A 164 6.50 6.04 6.22
C TYR A 164 7.10 5.11 5.14
N ASP A 165 6.28 4.27 4.50
CA ASP A 165 6.72 3.36 3.44
C ASP A 165 7.30 4.11 2.22
N ALA A 166 6.86 5.34 1.96
CA ALA A 166 7.42 6.19 0.92
C ALA A 166 8.92 6.46 1.13
N VAL A 167 9.38 6.58 2.38
CA VAL A 167 10.80 6.79 2.73
C VAL A 167 11.67 5.68 2.14
N ARG A 168 11.30 4.41 2.40
CA ARG A 168 12.05 3.27 1.87
C ARG A 168 11.88 3.10 0.37
N LYS A 169 10.70 3.41 -0.17
CA LYS A 169 10.42 3.30 -1.61
C LYS A 169 11.25 4.28 -2.42
N ILE A 170 11.50 5.48 -1.89
CA ILE A 170 12.41 6.44 -2.52
C ILE A 170 13.81 5.83 -2.69
N LYS A 171 14.35 5.16 -1.66
CA LYS A 171 15.65 4.46 -1.79
C LYS A 171 15.63 3.41 -2.89
N VAL A 172 14.57 2.59 -2.96
CA VAL A 172 14.39 1.55 -4.00
C VAL A 172 14.40 2.16 -5.39
N VAL A 173 13.56 3.17 -5.67
CA VAL A 173 13.48 3.75 -7.01
C VAL A 173 14.76 4.53 -7.37
N LYS A 174 15.42 5.12 -6.36
CA LYS A 174 16.66 5.87 -6.55
C LYS A 174 17.83 4.98 -6.98
N GLU A 175 17.82 3.68 -6.70
CA GLU A 175 18.84 2.77 -7.24
C GLU A 175 18.95 2.84 -8.77
N VAL A 176 17.84 3.14 -9.45
CA VAL A 176 17.73 3.17 -10.91
C VAL A 176 17.59 4.60 -11.45
N LEU A 177 17.02 5.51 -10.66
CA LEU A 177 16.73 6.90 -11.05
C LEU A 177 17.77 7.94 -10.60
N ASP A 178 18.88 7.51 -9.98
CA ASP A 178 19.95 8.40 -9.55
C ASP A 178 20.71 8.97 -10.76
N LEU A 179 20.63 10.29 -10.96
CA LEU A 179 21.34 11.03 -12.01
C LEU A 179 22.86 10.96 -11.90
N ASN A 180 23.39 10.57 -10.74
CA ASN A 180 24.82 10.34 -10.56
C ASN A 180 25.29 9.01 -11.19
N ARG A 181 24.37 8.20 -11.72
CA ARG A 181 24.64 6.93 -12.37
C ARG A 181 24.06 6.95 -13.78
N PRO A 182 24.66 6.28 -14.78
CA PRO A 182 24.04 6.18 -16.09
C PRO A 182 22.67 5.50 -16.00
N PRO A 183 21.70 5.86 -16.87
CA PRO A 183 20.37 5.27 -16.85
C PRO A 183 20.45 3.76 -17.08
N MET A 184 19.96 2.99 -16.11
CA MET A 184 19.93 1.53 -16.17
C MET A 184 18.57 1.05 -16.65
N ILE A 185 18.41 0.91 -17.96
CA ILE A 185 17.21 0.32 -18.55
C ILE A 185 17.16 -1.16 -18.19
N LYS A 186 16.06 -1.56 -17.54
CA LYS A 186 15.77 -2.93 -17.15
C LYS A 186 14.82 -3.57 -18.15
N ASP A 187 14.53 -4.86 -18.00
CA ASP A 187 13.50 -5.48 -18.82
C ASP A 187 12.13 -4.81 -18.64
N MET A 188 11.21 -5.08 -19.56
CA MET A 188 9.89 -4.46 -19.59
C MET A 188 9.11 -4.64 -18.28
N ALA A 189 9.21 -5.80 -17.63
CA ALA A 189 8.47 -6.07 -16.40
C ALA A 189 9.04 -5.24 -15.25
N GLU A 190 10.36 -5.24 -15.09
CA GLU A 190 11.03 -4.44 -14.07
C GLU A 190 10.82 -2.93 -14.29
N THR A 191 10.92 -2.46 -15.53
CA THR A 191 10.67 -1.06 -15.89
C THR A 191 9.23 -0.66 -15.56
N LYS A 192 8.24 -1.52 -15.84
CA LYS A 192 6.85 -1.27 -15.43
C LYS A 192 6.67 -1.17 -13.92
N PHE A 193 7.35 -2.01 -13.13
CA PHE A 193 7.29 -1.91 -11.66
C PHE A 193 7.90 -0.59 -11.18
N LEU A 194 9.02 -0.16 -11.75
CA LEU A 194 9.62 1.13 -11.42
C LEU A 194 8.69 2.31 -11.76
N LEU A 195 8.06 2.30 -12.94
CA LEU A 195 7.08 3.32 -13.33
C LEU A 195 5.88 3.35 -12.38
N GLN A 196 5.39 2.18 -11.98
CA GLN A 196 4.33 2.05 -10.99
C GLN A 196 4.74 2.61 -9.63
N ASP A 197 5.93 2.25 -9.11
CA ASP A 197 6.42 2.75 -7.82
C ASP A 197 6.65 4.26 -7.85
N THR A 198 7.10 4.81 -8.99
CA THR A 198 7.25 6.26 -9.19
C THR A 198 5.89 6.97 -9.15
N LEU A 199 4.86 6.43 -9.80
CA LEU A 199 3.48 6.93 -9.71
C LEU A 199 2.96 6.88 -8.27
N ILE A 200 3.17 5.76 -7.57
CA ILE A 200 2.75 5.60 -6.18
C ILE A 200 3.39 6.68 -5.31
N LEU A 201 4.71 6.88 -5.42
CA LEU A 201 5.42 7.91 -4.67
C LEU A 201 4.87 9.31 -4.96
N TYR A 202 4.70 9.66 -6.24
CA TYR A 202 4.17 10.96 -6.63
C TYR A 202 2.81 11.27 -5.99
N TYR A 203 1.84 10.39 -6.15
CA TYR A 203 0.49 10.62 -5.62
C TYR A 203 0.42 10.45 -4.10
N THR A 204 1.29 9.64 -3.50
CA THR A 204 1.42 9.56 -2.03
C THR A 204 1.98 10.86 -1.46
N LEU A 205 2.95 11.48 -2.12
CA LEU A 205 3.65 12.67 -1.63
C LEU A 205 3.07 13.99 -2.14
N TYR A 206 2.07 13.96 -3.02
CA TYR A 206 1.56 15.13 -3.74
C TYR A 206 1.32 16.35 -2.84
N GLY A 207 0.64 16.18 -1.69
CA GLY A 207 0.39 17.27 -0.75
C GLY A 207 1.64 17.90 -0.10
N ALA A 208 2.78 17.21 -0.13
CA ALA A 208 4.06 17.67 0.43
C ALA A 208 5.03 18.23 -0.64
N LEU A 209 4.77 18.01 -1.93
CA LEU A 209 5.58 18.54 -3.02
C LEU A 209 5.47 20.08 -3.08
N THR A 210 6.54 20.74 -3.50
CA THR A 210 6.54 22.19 -3.80
C THR A 210 5.70 22.47 -5.04
N GLU A 211 5.13 23.67 -5.16
CA GLU A 211 4.29 24.03 -6.32
C GLU A 211 5.09 24.00 -7.63
N ASP A 212 6.33 24.53 -7.62
CA ASP A 212 7.22 24.49 -8.78
C ASP A 212 7.51 23.04 -9.22
N PHE A 213 7.75 22.13 -8.27
CA PHE A 213 7.95 20.72 -8.60
C PHE A 213 6.68 20.06 -9.12
N LYS A 214 5.50 20.39 -8.57
CA LYS A 214 4.21 19.87 -9.07
C LYS A 214 3.98 20.29 -10.51
N GLU A 215 4.15 21.56 -10.85
CA GLU A 215 3.95 22.05 -12.21
C GLU A 215 4.84 21.29 -13.21
N HIS A 216 6.11 21.10 -12.85
CA HIS A 216 7.05 20.33 -13.65
C HIS A 216 6.68 18.83 -13.74
N ALA A 217 6.39 18.20 -12.61
CA ALA A 217 6.12 16.78 -12.52
C ALA A 217 4.75 16.40 -13.13
N ASP A 218 3.71 17.22 -13.00
CA ASP A 218 2.37 16.94 -13.55
C ASP A 218 2.41 16.75 -15.07
N ALA A 219 3.26 17.51 -15.78
CA ALA A 219 3.47 17.38 -17.21
C ALA A 219 3.97 15.98 -17.63
N ILE A 220 4.54 15.21 -16.70
CA ILE A 220 5.08 13.86 -16.91
C ILE A 220 4.18 12.81 -16.27
N MET A 221 3.81 13.01 -15.00
CA MET A 221 3.13 12.03 -14.17
C MET A 221 1.67 11.81 -14.59
N GLN A 222 0.96 12.85 -15.04
CA GLN A 222 -0.43 12.72 -15.50
C GLN A 222 -0.52 11.91 -16.82
N PRO A 223 0.28 12.22 -17.87
CA PRO A 223 0.38 11.35 -19.04
C PRO A 223 0.83 9.92 -18.72
N LEU A 224 1.83 9.76 -17.85
CA LEU A 224 2.30 8.44 -17.43
C LEU A 224 1.19 7.63 -16.75
N LEU A 225 0.40 8.24 -15.87
CA LEU A 225 -0.74 7.57 -15.24
C LEU A 225 -1.74 7.09 -16.29
N LYS A 226 -2.06 7.94 -17.27
CA LYS A 226 -2.98 7.59 -18.37
C LYS A 226 -2.45 6.40 -19.18
N GLU A 227 -1.17 6.42 -19.53
CA GLU A 227 -0.52 5.32 -20.26
C GLU A 227 -0.52 4.02 -19.44
N PHE A 228 -0.20 4.14 -18.14
CA PHE A 228 -0.20 3.00 -17.22
C PHE A 228 -1.60 2.37 -17.11
N LEU A 229 -2.65 3.19 -16.99
CA LEU A 229 -4.05 2.72 -16.96
C LEU A 229 -4.50 2.09 -18.29
N GLY A 230 -4.01 2.61 -19.43
CA GLY A 230 -4.23 2.00 -20.76
C GLY A 230 -3.46 0.69 -20.98
N GLY A 231 -2.47 0.44 -20.11
CA GLY A 231 -1.56 -0.69 -20.14
C GLY A 231 -0.40 -0.45 -21.10
N ILE A 232 0.79 -0.21 -20.57
CA ILE A 232 2.03 -0.07 -21.36
C ILE A 232 2.30 -1.38 -22.14
N ARG A 233 2.27 -1.35 -23.48
CA ARG A 233 2.26 -2.57 -24.31
C ARG A 233 3.57 -2.92 -25.01
N SER A 234 4.57 -2.04 -24.99
CA SER A 234 5.87 -2.32 -25.60
C SER A 234 7.02 -1.87 -24.69
N ALA A 235 8.21 -2.44 -24.93
CA ALA A 235 9.42 -2.09 -24.18
C ALA A 235 9.83 -0.64 -24.48
N GLU A 236 9.72 -0.22 -25.74
CA GLU A 236 10.08 1.11 -26.22
C GLU A 236 9.27 2.19 -25.48
N VAL A 237 7.95 2.00 -25.34
CA VAL A 237 7.09 2.93 -24.58
C VAL A 237 7.47 2.96 -23.09
N ALA A 238 7.80 1.81 -22.50
CA ALA A 238 8.24 1.75 -21.11
C ALA A 238 9.58 2.48 -20.90
N GLU A 239 10.52 2.30 -21.84
CA GLU A 239 11.83 2.97 -21.85
C GLU A 239 11.70 4.47 -22.04
N GLU A 240 10.84 4.95 -22.94
CA GLU A 240 10.58 6.38 -23.12
C GLU A 240 10.09 7.03 -21.82
N TRP A 241 9.15 6.38 -21.12
CA TRP A 241 8.69 6.87 -19.83
C TRP A 241 9.77 6.83 -18.76
N PHE A 242 10.56 5.77 -18.72
CA PHE A 242 11.71 5.65 -17.83
C PHE A 242 12.70 6.80 -18.05
N LEU A 243 13.09 7.06 -19.30
CA LEU A 243 14.01 8.13 -19.64
C LEU A 243 13.45 9.50 -19.28
N LYS A 244 12.14 9.73 -19.47
CA LYS A 244 11.48 10.98 -19.04
C LYS A 244 11.55 11.18 -17.53
N ILE A 245 11.22 10.17 -16.72
CA ILE A 245 11.27 10.32 -15.26
C ILE A 245 12.72 10.49 -14.76
N TYR A 246 13.67 9.80 -15.40
CA TYR A 246 15.09 9.89 -15.10
C TYR A 246 15.63 11.28 -15.43
N SER A 247 15.46 11.75 -16.67
CA SER A 247 16.04 13.02 -17.14
C SER A 247 15.46 14.25 -16.43
N ASN A 248 14.25 14.13 -15.89
CA ASN A 248 13.56 15.20 -15.17
C ASN A 248 13.76 15.11 -13.64
N ALA A 249 14.71 14.28 -13.17
CA ALA A 249 15.13 14.25 -11.77
C ALA A 249 13.98 13.96 -10.77
N ILE A 250 12.93 13.24 -11.19
CA ILE A 250 11.67 13.10 -10.44
C ILE A 250 11.90 12.56 -9.02
N VAL A 251 12.85 11.62 -8.85
CA VAL A 251 13.16 11.02 -7.54
C VAL A 251 13.68 12.04 -6.52
N TYR A 252 14.37 13.09 -6.95
CA TYR A 252 14.93 14.09 -6.04
C TYR A 252 13.86 15.01 -5.46
N GLY A 253 12.80 15.30 -6.21
CA GLY A 253 11.65 16.02 -5.65
C GLY A 253 10.92 15.20 -4.59
N PHE A 254 10.91 13.87 -4.70
CA PHE A 254 10.37 12.99 -3.65
C PHE A 254 11.24 13.00 -2.39
N GLU A 255 12.57 13.00 -2.56
CA GLU A 255 13.50 13.15 -1.43
C GLU A 255 13.29 14.49 -0.72
N GLU A 256 13.27 15.60 -1.47
CA GLU A 256 13.10 16.95 -0.93
C GLU A 256 11.79 17.09 -0.13
N ALA A 257 10.70 16.49 -0.63
CA ALA A 257 9.40 16.52 0.03
C ALA A 257 9.39 15.91 1.44
N LEU A 258 10.32 14.98 1.72
CA LEU A 258 10.42 14.29 3.00
C LEU A 258 11.63 14.76 3.84
N GLU A 259 12.77 15.01 3.21
CA GLU A 259 14.07 15.21 3.88
C GLU A 259 14.00 16.35 4.90
N GLY A 260 13.50 17.52 4.50
CA GLY A 260 13.43 18.69 5.40
C GLY A 260 12.51 18.48 6.60
N ALA A 261 11.44 17.69 6.49
CA ALA A 261 10.53 17.42 7.60
C ALA A 261 11.14 16.42 8.59
N TYR A 262 11.69 15.30 8.10
CA TYR A 262 12.33 14.29 8.96
C TYR A 262 13.61 14.80 9.62
N GLN A 263 14.40 15.64 8.92
CA GLN A 263 15.66 16.18 9.44
C GLN A 263 15.47 17.03 10.71
N LYS A 264 14.35 17.75 10.85
CA LYS A 264 14.03 18.51 12.09
C LYS A 264 13.95 17.64 13.33
N TYR A 265 13.73 16.34 13.14
CA TYR A 265 13.64 15.34 14.20
C TYR A 265 14.88 14.44 14.28
N GLY A 266 15.97 14.83 13.60
CA GLY A 266 17.22 14.07 13.58
C GLY A 266 17.15 12.77 12.76
N LEU A 267 16.16 12.64 11.87
CA LEU A 267 15.97 11.45 11.05
C LEU A 267 16.43 11.69 9.62
N GLU A 268 17.47 10.97 9.18
CA GLU A 268 18.00 11.02 7.82
C GLU A 268 17.29 9.97 6.95
N ILE A 269 16.48 10.41 5.97
CA ILE A 269 15.67 9.49 5.13
C ILE A 269 16.53 8.48 4.34
N LYS A 270 17.77 8.85 4.03
CA LYS A 270 18.74 7.99 3.33
C LYS A 270 19.28 6.86 4.22
N LYS A 271 19.08 6.92 5.54
CA LYS A 271 19.52 5.94 6.54
C LYS A 271 18.35 5.39 7.36
N VAL A 272 17.18 5.20 6.74
CA VAL A 272 15.97 4.68 7.38
C VAL A 272 16.19 3.35 8.12
N GLU A 273 17.13 2.53 7.67
CA GLU A 273 17.49 1.25 8.29
C GLU A 273 18.16 1.41 9.66
N GLU A 274 18.77 2.58 9.91
CA GLU A 274 19.48 2.94 11.13
C GLU A 274 18.61 3.76 12.10
N TRP A 275 17.36 4.07 11.74
CA TRP A 275 16.49 4.85 12.59
C TRP A 275 16.26 4.18 13.95
N PRO A 276 16.04 4.95 15.02
CA PRO A 276 15.61 4.40 16.30
C PRO A 276 14.35 3.55 16.13
N VAL A 277 14.26 2.44 16.87
CA VAL A 277 13.15 1.48 16.68
C VAL A 277 11.80 2.14 17.01
N ASP A 278 11.75 3.04 17.99
CA ASP A 278 10.57 3.87 18.31
C ASP A 278 10.16 4.85 17.19
N LYS A 279 10.98 5.03 16.16
CA LYS A 279 10.71 5.85 14.97
C LYS A 279 10.33 5.05 13.74
N ILE A 280 10.22 3.72 13.83
CA ILE A 280 9.58 2.93 12.78
C ILE A 280 8.13 3.40 12.64
N ASN A 281 7.64 3.56 11.41
CA ASN A 281 6.25 3.95 11.14
C ASN A 281 5.85 5.33 11.69
N TRP A 282 6.82 6.13 12.15
CA TRP A 282 6.59 7.45 12.66
C TRP A 282 6.67 8.48 11.53
N VAL A 283 5.72 9.42 11.51
CA VAL A 283 5.63 10.48 10.51
C VAL A 283 5.64 11.85 11.20
N PRO A 284 6.45 12.82 10.75
CA PRO A 284 6.42 14.21 11.23
C PRO A 284 5.01 14.82 11.19
N PRO A 285 4.58 15.56 12.24
CA PRO A 285 3.26 16.20 12.28
C PRO A 285 2.94 17.04 11.04
N GLU A 286 3.89 17.81 10.51
CA GLU A 286 3.68 18.63 9.32
C GLU A 286 3.40 17.81 8.05
N LEU A 287 3.95 16.59 7.97
CA LEU A 287 3.68 15.67 6.86
C LEU A 287 2.33 15.00 7.06
N LYS A 288 1.95 14.65 8.29
CA LYS A 288 0.61 14.11 8.58
C LYS A 288 -0.47 15.10 8.15
N GLU A 289 -0.33 16.37 8.53
CA GLU A 289 -1.28 17.43 8.18
C GLU A 289 -1.46 17.60 6.67
N LYS A 290 -0.37 17.46 5.91
CA LYS A 290 -0.39 17.59 4.45
C LYS A 290 -0.90 16.33 3.72
N LEU A 291 -0.50 15.15 4.20
CA LEU A 291 -0.61 13.89 3.44
C LEU A 291 -1.72 12.95 3.94
N VAL A 292 -2.13 13.01 5.20
CA VAL A 292 -3.24 12.15 5.68
C VAL A 292 -4.59 12.56 5.08
N PRO A 293 -4.97 13.86 5.03
CA PRO A 293 -6.29 14.27 4.57
C PRO A 293 -6.60 13.88 3.12
N GLN A 294 -5.60 13.80 2.23
CA GLN A 294 -5.81 13.36 0.84
C GLN A 294 -6.31 11.91 0.76
N PHE A 295 -5.78 11.01 1.59
CA PHE A 295 -6.21 9.62 1.63
C PHE A 295 -7.62 9.51 2.21
N GLN A 296 -7.87 10.22 3.31
CA GLN A 296 -9.20 10.24 3.94
C GLN A 296 -10.27 10.78 2.99
N LYS A 297 -9.99 11.89 2.28
CA LYS A 297 -10.89 12.47 1.27
C LYS A 297 -11.15 11.51 0.12
N LEU A 298 -10.15 10.78 -0.35
CA LEU A 298 -10.31 9.80 -1.42
C LEU A 298 -11.28 8.66 -1.01
N PHE A 299 -11.06 8.07 0.16
CA PHE A 299 -11.91 6.98 0.64
C PHE A 299 -13.32 7.47 1.02
N LEU A 300 -13.44 8.70 1.54
CA LEU A 300 -14.73 9.33 1.78
C LEU A 300 -15.48 9.56 0.46
N LYS A 301 -14.80 10.00 -0.60
CA LYS A 301 -15.40 10.16 -1.94
C LYS A 301 -15.98 8.84 -2.44
N PHE A 302 -15.23 7.74 -2.33
CA PHE A 302 -15.73 6.41 -2.71
C PHE A 302 -16.98 6.05 -1.92
N GLN A 303 -16.96 6.23 -0.60
CA GLN A 303 -18.11 5.96 0.26
C GLN A 303 -19.34 6.76 -0.16
N THR A 304 -19.21 8.09 -0.29
CA THR A 304 -20.33 8.98 -0.63
C THR A 304 -20.95 8.61 -1.98
N ASN A 305 -20.12 8.30 -2.98
CA ASN A 305 -20.61 7.91 -4.31
C ASN A 305 -21.33 6.55 -4.29
N LEU A 306 -20.81 5.58 -3.53
CA LEU A 306 -21.46 4.28 -3.35
C LEU A 306 -22.80 4.40 -2.60
N GLU A 307 -22.89 5.26 -1.59
CA GLU A 307 -24.12 5.55 -0.85
C GLU A 307 -25.17 6.20 -1.75
N LYS A 308 -24.75 7.20 -2.54
CA LYS A 308 -25.63 7.85 -3.52
C LYS A 308 -26.19 6.85 -4.54
N LYS A 309 -25.32 6.02 -5.13
CA LYS A 309 -25.73 4.98 -6.08
C LYS A 309 -26.71 4.00 -5.45
N TYR A 310 -26.48 3.59 -4.20
CA TYR A 310 -27.41 2.69 -3.50
C TYR A 310 -28.78 3.34 -3.29
N LEU A 311 -28.84 4.63 -2.93
CA LEU A 311 -30.11 5.35 -2.80
C LEU A 311 -30.83 5.42 -4.15
N ASP A 312 -30.12 5.77 -5.23
CA ASP A 312 -30.69 5.86 -6.58
C ASP A 312 -31.22 4.49 -7.07
N GLU A 313 -30.51 3.38 -6.78
CA GLU A 313 -30.93 2.01 -7.15
C GLU A 313 -32.10 1.46 -6.33
N ASN A 314 -32.44 2.07 -5.18
CA ASN A 314 -33.51 1.62 -4.28
C ASN A 314 -34.60 2.68 -4.08
N ALA A 315 -34.64 3.71 -4.93
CA ALA A 315 -35.62 4.80 -4.88
C ALA A 315 -36.95 4.48 -5.62
N ASP A 316 -37.11 3.26 -6.15
CA ASP A 316 -38.31 2.79 -6.85
C ASP A 316 -39.14 1.78 -6.02
#